data_AF-A0A2M6ZVN5-F1
#
_entry.id   AF-A0A2M6ZVN5-F1
#
_cell.length_a   1.000
_cell.length_b   1.000
_cell.length_c   1.000
_cell.angle_alpha   90.00
_cell.angle_beta   90.00
_cell.angle_gamma   90.00
#
_symmetry.space_group_name_H-M   'P 1'
#
loop_
_entity.id
_entity.type
_entity.pdbx_description
1 polymer ?
#
loop_
_entity_poly.entity_id
_entity_poly.type
_entity_poly.pdbx_seq_one_letter_code
_entity_poly.pdbx_strand_id
1 'polypeptide(L)'
;MDVELKPANSPIPTPIPISYGFKLPNEDTDLSKGSSKYCKIFGPKTIECGRTSDETLVTINMIGAILGEENRGAIPHTYEDMGLWLCKDFIRVERNNLIMEEIFKGQYWYRNMLIFANCQQFDLTANRNNIRTDQEEYYLAIMGIKKFIEEIKSNPATISYFKTKQEEDLLKHLKAQIDKETKREEEVKNELEKRLNDYKGRPDLNVPNVVSAPVKEPRSEAETALLLQAMISSRHPGIDFRIGEYKTSVGTDLIVECVSKGIPSLAWAEIVVTLENLFGWSHPPAGIHKVICWDLGKVQEKQSFTSEEQAKLTKKGQGRYHLDIGTDTIEVYVLREIIQEER
;
A
#
# COMPACT_ATOMS: atom_id res chain seq x y z
N MET A 1 31.47 10.80 -32.30
CA MET A 1 32.66 9.99 -32.58
C MET A 1 32.83 9.15 -31.33
N ASP A 2 32.42 7.88 -31.38
CA ASP A 2 32.34 7.03 -30.18
C ASP A 2 33.71 6.93 -29.50
N VAL A 3 33.71 6.92 -28.17
CA VAL A 3 34.95 6.86 -27.38
C VAL A 3 35.26 5.40 -27.13
N GLU A 4 36.44 4.99 -27.59
CA GLU A 4 36.99 3.68 -27.29
C GLU A 4 37.74 3.75 -25.96
N LEU A 5 37.20 3.12 -24.91
CA LEU A 5 37.96 2.90 -23.68
C LEU A 5 38.75 1.60 -23.81
N LYS A 6 40.08 1.69 -23.62
CA LYS A 6 40.95 0.53 -23.42
C LYS A 6 41.08 0.26 -21.92
N PRO A 7 40.56 -0.86 -21.39
CA PRO A 7 40.73 -1.19 -19.98
C PRO A 7 42.21 -1.40 -19.66
N ALA A 8 42.71 -0.73 -18.62
CA ALA A 8 44.14 -0.78 -18.28
C ALA A 8 44.65 -2.17 -17.86
N ASN A 9 43.77 -3.11 -17.48
CA ASN A 9 44.14 -4.42 -16.91
C ASN A 9 43.20 -5.58 -17.32
N SER A 10 42.75 -5.65 -18.59
CA SER A 10 41.99 -6.82 -19.07
C SER A 10 42.84 -7.69 -20.01
N PRO A 11 42.89 -9.03 -19.85
CA PRO A 11 43.63 -9.92 -20.75
C PRO A 11 43.02 -10.03 -22.16
N ILE A 12 41.85 -9.41 -22.39
CA ILE A 12 41.20 -9.35 -23.71
C ILE A 12 41.12 -7.86 -24.11
N PRO A 13 41.89 -7.42 -25.13
CA PRO A 13 42.01 -6.03 -25.52
C PRO A 13 40.88 -5.61 -26.49
N THR A 14 39.65 -6.02 -26.23
CA THR A 14 38.53 -5.57 -27.06
C THR A 14 38.14 -4.16 -26.62
N PRO A 15 38.29 -3.13 -27.46
CA PRO A 15 37.83 -1.79 -27.13
C PRO A 15 36.33 -1.83 -26.85
N ILE A 16 35.89 -1.20 -25.77
CA ILE A 16 34.47 -1.03 -25.50
C ILE A 16 34.04 0.26 -26.20
N PRO A 17 33.22 0.20 -27.27
CA PRO A 17 32.68 1.40 -27.88
C PRO A 17 31.64 2.00 -26.93
N ILE A 18 31.90 3.22 -26.47
CA ILE A 18 30.92 4.01 -25.73
C ILE A 18 30.42 5.10 -26.66
N SER A 19 29.11 5.11 -26.93
CA SER A 19 28.47 6.18 -27.68
C SER A 19 28.86 7.53 -27.11
N TYR A 20 29.48 8.38 -27.94
CA TYR A 20 29.99 9.65 -27.43
C TYR A 20 28.88 10.65 -27.17
N GLY A 21 28.73 10.99 -25.90
CA GLY A 21 27.86 12.05 -25.41
C GLY A 21 26.39 11.64 -25.34
N PHE A 22 25.71 12.20 -24.34
CA PHE A 22 24.27 12.18 -24.28
C PHE A 22 23.70 13.08 -25.39
N LYS A 23 22.66 12.60 -26.09
CA LYS A 23 21.89 13.40 -27.05
C LYS A 23 20.46 13.51 -26.54
N LEU A 24 19.93 14.73 -26.55
CA LEU A 24 18.50 14.94 -26.35
C LEU A 24 17.72 14.22 -27.46
N PRO A 25 16.50 13.72 -27.16
CA PRO A 25 15.59 13.23 -28.18
C PRO A 25 15.37 14.26 -29.30
N ASN A 26 15.03 13.79 -30.50
CA ASN A 26 14.71 14.69 -31.62
C ASN A 26 13.48 15.54 -31.27
N GLU A 27 13.48 16.80 -31.71
CA GLU A 27 12.32 17.67 -31.51
C GLU A 27 11.07 17.09 -32.20
N ASP A 28 9.98 17.03 -31.43
CA ASP A 28 8.64 16.71 -31.89
C ASP A 28 7.65 17.59 -31.13
N THR A 29 7.10 18.61 -31.80
CA THR A 29 6.17 19.56 -31.18
C THR A 29 4.72 19.30 -31.58
N ASP A 30 4.43 18.18 -32.24
CA ASP A 30 3.09 17.82 -32.70
C ASP A 30 2.23 17.29 -31.54
N LEU A 31 1.36 18.15 -31.03
CA LEU A 31 0.42 17.80 -29.96
C LEU A 31 -0.86 17.11 -30.45
N SER A 32 -1.04 16.91 -31.77
CA SER A 32 -2.24 16.25 -32.31
C SER A 32 -2.36 14.78 -31.87
N LYS A 33 -1.24 14.18 -31.47
CA LYS A 33 -1.13 12.79 -30.98
C LYS A 33 -1.00 12.71 -29.45
N GLY A 34 -1.16 13.84 -28.77
CA GLY A 34 -1.03 13.97 -27.32
C GLY A 34 0.34 14.42 -26.84
N SER A 35 0.48 14.59 -25.51
CA SER A 35 1.68 15.18 -24.90
C SER A 35 2.84 14.19 -24.68
N SER A 36 2.62 12.88 -24.83
CA SER A 36 3.60 11.85 -24.42
C SER A 36 4.90 11.87 -25.22
N LYS A 37 4.81 12.12 -26.53
CA LYS A 37 5.95 12.15 -27.48
C LYS A 37 6.54 13.53 -27.67
N TYR A 38 6.01 14.53 -26.99
CA TYR A 38 6.47 15.91 -27.13
C TYR A 38 7.96 16.04 -26.76
N CYS A 39 8.72 16.72 -27.59
CA CYS A 39 10.08 17.16 -27.30
C CYS A 39 10.29 18.54 -27.92
N LYS A 40 10.64 19.53 -27.08
CA LYS A 40 11.06 20.85 -27.54
C LYS A 40 12.39 21.19 -26.92
N ILE A 41 13.37 21.56 -27.75
CA ILE A 41 14.71 21.97 -27.31
C ILE A 41 14.79 23.50 -27.35
N PHE A 42 15.47 24.06 -26.35
CA PHE A 42 15.75 25.47 -26.16
C PHE A 42 17.27 25.65 -26.06
N GLY A 43 17.86 26.43 -26.96
CA GLY A 43 19.32 26.58 -27.07
C GLY A 43 19.97 25.56 -28.01
N PRO A 44 21.31 25.41 -27.99
CA PRO A 44 22.25 26.07 -27.06
C PRO A 44 22.29 27.59 -27.25
N LYS A 45 22.39 28.35 -26.15
CA LYS A 45 22.48 29.82 -26.16
C LYS A 45 23.49 30.29 -25.12
N THR A 46 24.30 31.28 -25.46
CA THR A 46 25.13 32.01 -24.50
C THR A 46 24.43 33.30 -24.10
N ILE A 47 24.41 33.60 -22.80
CA ILE A 47 23.77 34.80 -22.24
C ILE A 47 24.82 35.54 -21.42
N GLU A 48 25.03 36.82 -21.75
CA GLU A 48 25.81 37.73 -20.92
C GLU A 48 24.94 38.22 -19.76
N CYS A 49 25.39 37.96 -18.53
CA CYS A 49 24.63 38.21 -17.30
C CYS A 49 25.00 39.54 -16.65
N GLY A 50 26.06 40.20 -17.12
CA GLY A 50 26.58 41.44 -16.57
C GLY A 50 28.04 41.31 -16.15
N ARG A 51 28.54 42.34 -15.47
CA ARG A 51 29.88 42.39 -14.88
C ARG A 51 29.77 42.56 -13.36
N THR A 52 30.67 41.93 -12.63
CA THR A 52 30.87 42.13 -11.20
C THR A 52 31.57 43.46 -10.92
N SER A 53 31.65 43.84 -9.63
CA SER A 53 32.36 45.02 -9.16
C SER A 53 33.87 45.03 -9.46
N ASP A 54 34.47 43.86 -9.67
CA ASP A 54 35.86 43.69 -10.12
C ASP A 54 36.03 43.59 -11.65
N GLU A 55 34.99 43.97 -12.41
CA GLU A 55 34.92 43.97 -13.88
C GLU A 55 34.95 42.58 -14.54
N THR A 56 34.79 41.50 -13.78
CA THR A 56 34.66 40.13 -14.31
C THR A 56 33.34 39.97 -15.07
N LEU A 57 33.40 39.62 -16.35
CA LEU A 57 32.23 39.31 -17.16
C LEU A 57 31.65 37.95 -16.78
N VAL A 58 30.36 37.92 -16.41
CA VAL A 58 29.63 36.69 -16.11
C VAL A 58 28.84 36.26 -17.33
N THR A 59 29.08 35.04 -17.78
CA THR A 59 28.36 34.45 -18.92
C THR A 59 27.87 33.06 -18.60
N ILE A 60 26.65 32.75 -19.03
CA ILE A 60 26.08 31.40 -18.91
C ILE A 60 25.85 30.78 -20.29
N ASN A 61 26.09 29.47 -20.42
CA ASN A 61 25.68 28.67 -21.56
C ASN A 61 24.49 27.81 -21.15
N MET A 62 23.38 27.98 -21.85
CA MET A 62 22.10 27.35 -21.54
C MET A 62 21.70 26.39 -22.64
N ILE A 63 21.24 25.20 -22.24
CA ILE A 63 20.46 24.31 -23.09
C ILE A 63 19.35 23.70 -22.23
N GLY A 64 18.14 23.62 -22.78
CA GLY A 64 17.00 23.04 -22.10
C GLY A 64 16.15 22.21 -23.04
N ALA A 65 15.40 21.27 -22.50
CA ALA A 65 14.36 20.58 -23.23
C ALA A 65 13.12 20.39 -22.36
N ILE A 66 11.94 20.45 -23.00
CA ILE A 66 10.70 19.92 -22.44
C ILE A 66 10.51 18.52 -23.04
N LEU A 67 10.28 17.54 -22.17
CA LEU A 67 10.16 16.12 -22.50
C LEU A 67 8.80 15.57 -22.03
N GLY A 68 8.01 15.14 -23.01
CA GLY A 68 6.88 14.24 -22.82
C GLY A 68 7.29 12.92 -22.18
N GLU A 69 6.32 12.20 -21.63
CA GLU A 69 6.53 10.99 -20.83
C GLU A 69 7.37 9.92 -21.53
N GLU A 70 7.15 9.67 -22.83
CA GLU A 70 7.88 8.65 -23.59
C GLU A 70 9.34 9.04 -23.83
N ASN A 71 9.61 10.35 -23.98
CA ASN A 71 10.97 10.86 -24.22
C ASN A 71 11.83 10.90 -22.96
N ARG A 72 11.22 10.79 -21.77
CA ARG A 72 11.95 10.76 -20.50
C ARG A 72 12.72 9.48 -20.27
N GLY A 73 12.32 8.39 -20.92
CA GLY A 73 13.06 7.12 -20.88
C GLY A 73 14.46 7.20 -21.49
N ALA A 74 14.74 8.24 -22.28
CA ALA A 74 16.09 8.52 -22.78
C ALA A 74 17.04 9.03 -21.68
N ILE A 75 16.52 9.40 -20.50
CA ILE A 75 17.30 9.92 -19.37
C ILE A 75 17.63 8.77 -18.41
N PRO A 76 18.92 8.42 -18.22
CA PRO A 76 19.34 7.23 -17.45
C PRO A 76 18.75 7.14 -16.03
N HIS A 77 18.66 8.26 -15.32
CA HIS A 77 17.99 8.35 -14.02
C HIS A 77 16.91 9.43 -14.03
N THR A 78 15.85 9.23 -14.82
CA THR A 78 14.78 10.21 -15.08
C THR A 78 14.36 11.06 -13.86
N TYR A 79 14.10 10.46 -12.70
CA TYR A 79 13.61 11.24 -11.54
C TYR A 79 14.68 12.15 -10.90
N GLU A 80 15.93 11.70 -10.92
CA GLU A 80 17.08 12.38 -10.29
C GLU A 80 17.70 13.40 -11.26
N ASP A 81 17.75 13.05 -12.54
CA ASP A 81 18.44 13.81 -13.58
C ASP A 81 17.58 14.92 -14.20
N MET A 82 16.25 14.82 -14.15
CA MET A 82 15.38 15.88 -14.70
C MET A 82 15.43 17.16 -13.85
N GLY A 83 15.13 18.30 -14.45
CA GLY A 83 15.09 19.61 -13.81
C GLY A 83 16.25 20.50 -14.22
N LEU A 84 16.56 21.49 -13.38
CA LEU A 84 17.62 22.46 -13.63
C LEU A 84 18.92 22.03 -12.95
N TRP A 85 19.96 21.88 -13.75
CA TRP A 85 21.33 21.62 -13.32
C TRP A 85 22.21 22.83 -13.53
N LEU A 86 22.79 23.31 -12.44
CA LEU A 86 23.88 24.26 -12.45
C LEU A 86 25.18 23.51 -12.72
N CYS A 87 25.92 23.97 -13.73
CA CYS A 87 27.10 23.30 -14.24
C CYS A 87 28.30 24.24 -14.23
N LYS A 88 29.50 23.68 -14.06
CA LYS A 88 30.78 24.35 -14.28
C LYS A 88 31.64 23.43 -15.12
N ASP A 89 32.43 23.97 -16.05
CA ASP A 89 33.23 23.18 -16.99
C ASP A 89 32.38 22.15 -17.79
N PHE A 90 31.09 22.44 -17.99
CA PHE A 90 30.09 21.54 -18.58
C PHE A 90 29.85 20.24 -17.79
N ILE A 91 30.23 20.21 -16.52
CA ILE A 91 29.97 19.13 -15.57
C ILE A 91 28.83 19.56 -14.65
N ARG A 92 27.86 18.66 -14.43
CA ARG A 92 26.77 18.86 -13.48
C ARG A 92 27.33 18.97 -12.06
N VAL A 93 26.98 20.05 -11.36
CA VAL A 93 27.41 20.29 -9.98
C VAL A 93 26.22 20.17 -9.05
N GLU A 94 25.22 21.04 -9.22
CA GLU A 94 24.12 21.19 -8.28
C GLU A 94 22.78 21.19 -9.03
N ARG A 95 21.80 20.45 -8.52
CA ARG A 95 20.42 20.47 -9.03
C ARG A 95 19.59 21.47 -8.23
N ASN A 96 19.10 22.51 -8.88
CA ASN A 96 18.41 23.61 -8.21
C ASN A 96 17.01 23.86 -8.82
N ASN A 97 16.04 23.03 -8.44
CA ASN A 97 14.66 23.15 -8.94
C ASN A 97 13.86 24.28 -8.31
N LEU A 98 14.32 24.87 -7.20
CA LEU A 98 13.62 25.97 -6.52
C LEU A 98 13.47 27.18 -7.44
N ILE A 99 14.47 27.45 -8.28
CA ILE A 99 14.41 28.51 -9.30
C ILE A 99 13.25 28.27 -10.27
N MET A 100 13.03 27.02 -10.69
CA MET A 100 11.93 26.68 -11.59
C MET A 100 10.58 26.79 -10.88
N GLU A 101 10.48 26.35 -9.63
CA GLU A 101 9.25 26.43 -8.83
C GLU A 101 8.82 27.88 -8.59
N GLU A 102 9.78 28.78 -8.31
CA GLU A 102 9.56 30.22 -8.19
C GLU A 102 8.94 30.80 -9.47
N ILE A 103 9.49 30.46 -10.63
CA ILE A 103 9.06 31.01 -11.92
C ILE A 103 7.74 30.41 -12.38
N PHE A 104 7.58 29.09 -12.32
CA PHE A 104 6.37 28.41 -12.79
C PHE A 104 5.19 28.47 -11.82
N LYS A 105 5.41 28.89 -10.56
CA LYS A 105 4.38 29.03 -9.52
C LYS A 105 3.58 27.73 -9.30
N GLY A 106 4.29 26.63 -9.07
CA GLY A 106 3.72 25.32 -8.74
C GLY A 106 4.80 24.27 -8.53
N GLN A 107 4.41 23.08 -8.09
CA GLN A 107 5.34 21.98 -7.85
C GLN A 107 5.48 21.07 -9.08
N TYR A 108 6.62 20.39 -9.19
CA TYR A 108 6.86 19.28 -10.14
C TYR A 108 6.95 19.61 -11.64
N TRP A 109 6.94 20.88 -12.05
CA TRP A 109 7.19 21.28 -13.45
C TRP A 109 8.49 20.70 -14.00
N TYR A 110 9.54 20.72 -13.17
CA TYR A 110 10.86 20.19 -13.46
C TYR A 110 10.87 18.71 -13.88
N ARG A 111 9.83 17.92 -13.58
CA ARG A 111 9.73 16.51 -14.03
C ARG A 111 9.55 16.37 -15.54
N ASN A 112 9.16 17.45 -16.22
CA ASN A 112 8.96 17.50 -17.67
C ASN A 112 10.11 18.21 -18.38
N MET A 113 11.14 18.65 -17.66
CA MET A 113 12.17 19.52 -18.21
C MET A 113 13.56 18.99 -17.87
N LEU A 114 14.51 19.18 -18.76
CA LEU A 114 15.93 18.96 -18.49
C LEU A 114 16.69 20.19 -18.96
N ILE A 115 17.26 20.96 -18.02
CA ILE A 115 17.95 22.21 -18.31
C ILE A 115 19.35 22.15 -17.71
N PHE A 116 20.35 22.48 -18.53
CA PHE A 116 21.72 22.67 -18.12
C PHE A 116 22.10 24.13 -18.24
N ALA A 117 22.61 24.68 -17.13
CA ALA A 117 23.08 26.05 -17.01
C ALA A 117 24.57 26.05 -16.64
N ASN A 118 25.45 26.16 -17.63
CA ASN A 118 26.88 26.18 -17.43
C ASN A 118 27.39 27.61 -17.19
N CYS A 119 28.11 27.86 -16.11
CA CYS A 119 28.78 29.13 -15.84
C CYS A 119 30.23 28.87 -15.42
N GLN A 120 31.18 29.46 -16.15
CA GLN A 120 32.59 29.32 -15.82
C GLN A 120 32.98 30.12 -14.57
N GLN A 121 32.19 31.14 -14.24
CA GLN A 121 32.39 32.01 -13.09
C GLN A 121 31.82 31.46 -11.78
N PHE A 122 31.16 30.28 -11.77
CA PHE A 122 30.74 29.66 -10.51
C PHE A 122 31.96 29.26 -9.66
N ASP A 123 31.96 29.67 -8.39
CA ASP A 123 32.88 29.16 -7.38
C ASP A 123 32.26 27.94 -6.67
N LEU A 124 33.03 26.86 -6.56
CA LEU A 124 32.53 25.61 -5.98
C LEU A 124 32.88 25.54 -4.50
N THR A 125 32.03 24.88 -3.71
CA THR A 125 32.38 24.54 -2.33
C THR A 125 33.56 23.56 -2.29
N ALA A 126 34.22 23.43 -1.13
CA ALA A 126 35.41 22.57 -0.99
C ALA A 126 35.17 21.10 -1.41
N ASN A 127 33.96 20.58 -1.20
CA ASN A 127 33.55 19.23 -1.60
C ASN A 127 33.14 19.12 -3.09
N ARG A 128 33.15 20.23 -3.84
CA ARG A 128 32.82 20.36 -5.28
C ARG A 128 31.42 19.86 -5.67
N ASN A 129 30.52 19.72 -4.70
CA ASN A 129 29.16 19.24 -4.93
C ASN A 129 28.12 20.37 -4.94
N ASN A 130 28.50 21.59 -4.54
CA ASN A 130 27.61 22.75 -4.51
C ASN A 130 28.32 23.99 -5.04
N ILE A 131 27.54 24.99 -5.39
CA ILE A 131 28.04 26.31 -5.80
C ILE A 131 27.92 27.27 -4.61
N ARG A 132 28.95 28.09 -4.41
CA ARG A 132 28.92 29.14 -3.39
C ARG A 132 27.95 30.24 -3.82
N THR A 133 27.02 30.57 -2.92
CA THR A 133 25.92 31.50 -3.19
C THR A 133 26.19 32.92 -2.72
N ASP A 134 27.29 33.15 -2.00
CA ASP A 134 27.67 34.41 -1.36
C ASP A 134 28.50 35.34 -2.28
N GLN A 135 28.46 35.10 -3.61
CA GLN A 135 29.28 35.78 -4.61
C GLN A 135 28.43 36.54 -5.63
N GLU A 136 28.91 37.69 -6.13
CA GLU A 136 28.20 38.51 -7.13
C GLU A 136 27.93 37.74 -8.42
N GLU A 137 28.89 36.92 -8.85
CA GLU A 137 28.84 36.06 -10.03
C GLU A 137 27.67 35.09 -9.97
N TYR A 138 27.41 34.52 -8.79
CA TYR A 138 26.28 33.63 -8.56
C TYR A 138 24.97 34.38 -8.80
N TYR A 139 24.79 35.57 -8.20
CA TYR A 139 23.57 36.34 -8.38
C TYR A 139 23.33 36.74 -9.84
N LEU A 140 24.37 37.22 -10.54
CA LEU A 140 24.30 37.58 -11.96
C LEU A 140 23.92 36.37 -12.82
N ALA A 141 24.58 35.23 -12.63
CA ALA A 141 24.28 34.00 -13.35
C ALA A 141 22.85 33.52 -13.10
N ILE A 142 22.38 33.55 -11.85
CA ILE A 142 21.02 33.13 -11.48
C ILE A 142 19.97 34.04 -12.13
N MET A 143 20.20 35.36 -12.20
CA MET A 143 19.31 36.26 -12.93
C MET A 143 19.22 35.90 -14.43
N GLY A 144 20.36 35.59 -15.06
CA GLY A 144 20.38 35.12 -16.46
C GLY A 144 19.62 33.80 -16.65
N ILE A 145 19.81 32.86 -15.73
CA ILE A 145 19.10 31.57 -15.73
C ILE A 145 17.59 31.78 -15.58
N LYS A 146 17.16 32.64 -14.64
CA LYS A 146 15.75 32.98 -14.45
C LYS A 146 15.13 33.54 -15.72
N LYS A 147 15.81 34.49 -16.38
CA LYS A 147 15.36 35.06 -17.66
C LYS A 147 15.18 33.99 -18.74
N PHE A 148 16.13 33.06 -18.88
CA PHE A 148 16.01 31.96 -19.84
C PHE A 148 14.82 31.04 -19.52
N ILE A 149 14.58 30.74 -18.25
CA ILE A 149 13.45 29.91 -17.84
C ILE A 149 12.11 30.65 -18.06
N GLU A 150 12.07 31.97 -17.85
CA GLU A 150 10.92 32.80 -18.22
C GLU A 150 10.65 32.82 -19.73
N GLU A 151 11.69 32.84 -20.56
CA GLU A 151 11.58 32.66 -22.03
C GLU A 151 10.93 31.30 -22.36
N ILE A 152 11.35 30.22 -21.67
CA ILE A 152 10.73 28.90 -21.86
C ILE A 152 9.26 28.91 -21.43
N LYS A 153 8.96 29.45 -20.24
CA LYS A 153 7.61 29.49 -19.68
C LYS A 153 6.63 30.27 -20.57
N SER A 154 7.08 31.40 -21.12
CA SER A 154 6.28 32.28 -21.98
C SER A 154 6.17 31.81 -23.43
N ASN A 155 6.95 30.78 -23.82
CA ASN A 155 6.91 30.24 -25.17
C ASN A 155 5.52 29.62 -25.46
N PRO A 156 4.86 29.97 -26.60
CA PRO A 156 3.57 29.40 -26.97
C PRO A 156 3.54 27.87 -27.01
N ALA A 157 4.63 27.23 -27.48
CA ALA A 157 4.72 25.78 -27.55
C ALA A 157 4.73 25.13 -26.15
N THR A 158 5.41 25.76 -25.19
CA THR A 158 5.42 25.35 -23.77
C THR A 158 4.02 25.45 -23.17
N ILE A 159 3.34 26.57 -23.41
CA ILE A 159 1.98 26.81 -22.91
C ILE A 159 1.02 25.75 -23.45
N SER A 160 1.07 25.50 -24.77
CA SER A 160 0.25 24.46 -25.42
C SER A 160 0.53 23.06 -24.85
N TYR A 161 1.81 22.69 -24.70
CA TYR A 161 2.19 21.39 -24.12
C TYR A 161 1.58 21.17 -22.74
N PHE A 162 1.76 22.13 -21.82
CA PHE A 162 1.26 21.98 -20.47
C PHE A 162 -0.26 22.02 -20.36
N LYS A 163 -0.94 22.76 -21.25
CA LYS A 163 -2.40 22.72 -21.36
C LYS A 163 -2.89 21.34 -21.79
N THR A 164 -2.35 20.80 -22.89
CA THR A 164 -2.71 19.46 -23.38
C THR A 164 -2.41 18.39 -22.34
N LYS A 165 -1.26 18.47 -21.69
CA LYS A 165 -0.89 17.53 -20.62
C LYS A 165 -1.88 17.57 -19.44
N GLN A 166 -2.30 18.76 -19.02
CA GLN A 166 -3.26 18.92 -17.93
C GLN A 166 -4.61 18.28 -18.26
N GLU A 167 -5.10 18.48 -19.49
CA GLU A 167 -6.35 17.88 -19.98
C GLU A 167 -6.24 16.34 -20.02
N GLU A 168 -5.13 15.80 -20.52
CA GLU A 168 -4.86 14.35 -20.53
C GLU A 168 -4.78 13.75 -19.12
N ASP A 169 -4.05 14.39 -18.22
CA ASP A 169 -3.88 13.92 -16.84
C ASP A 169 -5.24 13.94 -16.09
N LEU A 170 -6.09 14.94 -16.35
CA LEU A 170 -7.46 14.98 -15.82
C LEU A 170 -8.32 13.82 -16.34
N LEU A 171 -8.29 13.55 -17.65
CA LEU A 171 -9.03 12.43 -18.24
C LEU A 171 -8.55 11.08 -17.74
N LYS A 172 -7.23 10.89 -17.59
CA LYS A 172 -6.64 9.68 -17.01
C LYS A 172 -7.12 9.48 -15.56
N HIS A 173 -7.14 10.55 -14.76
CA HIS A 173 -7.62 10.48 -13.38
C HIS A 173 -9.10 10.12 -13.30
N LEU A 174 -9.95 10.73 -14.12
CA LEU A 174 -11.38 10.42 -14.16
C LEU A 174 -11.63 8.96 -14.55
N LYS A 175 -10.94 8.49 -15.60
CA LYS A 175 -11.04 7.09 -16.04
C LYS A 175 -10.61 6.12 -14.94
N ALA A 176 -9.50 6.39 -14.26
CA ALA A 176 -9.02 5.55 -13.17
C ALA A 176 -10.01 5.50 -11.99
N GLN A 177 -10.73 6.58 -11.71
CA GLN A 177 -11.78 6.60 -10.68
C GLN A 177 -12.98 5.74 -11.08
N ILE A 178 -13.44 5.86 -12.33
CA ILE A 178 -14.54 5.05 -12.87
C ILE A 178 -14.17 3.56 -12.82
N ASP A 179 -13.00 3.20 -13.36
CA ASP A 179 -12.52 1.82 -13.39
C ASP A 179 -12.41 1.22 -11.97
N LYS A 180 -11.98 2.03 -10.99
CA LYS A 180 -11.89 1.60 -9.58
C LYS A 180 -13.27 1.34 -8.98
N GLU A 181 -14.25 2.20 -9.25
CA GLU A 181 -15.60 2.02 -8.71
C GLU A 181 -16.29 0.82 -9.37
N THR A 182 -16.20 0.68 -10.69
CA THR A 182 -16.74 -0.49 -11.41
C THR A 182 -16.14 -1.79 -10.90
N LYS A 183 -14.82 -1.84 -10.68
CA LYS A 183 -14.15 -3.02 -10.11
C LYS A 183 -14.66 -3.34 -8.71
N ARG A 184 -14.88 -2.32 -7.87
CA ARG A 184 -15.42 -2.49 -6.52
C ARG A 184 -16.85 -3.04 -6.56
N GLU A 185 -17.70 -2.52 -7.43
CA GLU A 185 -19.07 -3.01 -7.62
C GLU A 185 -19.08 -4.47 -8.07
N GLU A 186 -18.20 -4.84 -8.99
CA GLU A 186 -18.06 -6.21 -9.48
C GLU A 186 -17.53 -7.16 -8.40
N GLU A 187 -16.54 -6.73 -7.60
CA GLU A 187 -16.03 -7.48 -6.44
C GLU A 187 -17.15 -7.73 -5.41
N VAL A 188 -17.93 -6.71 -5.06
CA VAL A 188 -19.07 -6.84 -4.14
C VAL A 188 -20.11 -7.81 -4.69
N LYS A 189 -20.45 -7.71 -5.98
CA LYS A 189 -21.40 -8.61 -6.63
C LYS A 189 -20.90 -10.06 -6.59
N ASN A 190 -19.64 -10.29 -6.94
CA ASN A 190 -19.03 -11.62 -6.93
C ASN A 190 -18.98 -12.21 -5.52
N GLU A 191 -18.70 -11.38 -4.50
CA GLU A 191 -18.70 -11.82 -3.09
C GLU A 191 -20.10 -12.21 -2.63
N LEU A 192 -21.13 -11.44 -3.00
CA LEU A 192 -22.54 -11.77 -2.69
C LEU A 192 -22.99 -13.06 -3.40
N GLU A 193 -22.64 -13.25 -4.67
CA GLU A 193 -22.95 -14.47 -5.42
C GLU A 193 -22.24 -15.69 -4.82
N LYS A 194 -20.97 -15.55 -4.44
CA LYS A 194 -20.21 -16.59 -3.73
C LYS A 194 -20.90 -16.96 -2.42
N ARG A 195 -21.26 -15.96 -1.61
CA ARG A 195 -21.96 -16.19 -0.33
C ARG A 195 -23.29 -16.93 -0.52
N LEU A 196 -24.05 -16.59 -1.58
CA LEU A 196 -25.30 -17.26 -1.90
C LEU A 196 -25.07 -18.72 -2.33
N ASN A 197 -24.04 -18.98 -3.14
CA ASN A 197 -23.68 -20.33 -3.55
C ASN A 197 -23.19 -21.19 -2.38
N ASP A 198 -22.37 -20.61 -1.49
CA ASP A 198 -21.91 -21.25 -0.26
C ASP A 198 -23.08 -21.59 0.67
N TYR A 199 -24.11 -20.75 0.73
CA TYR A 199 -25.35 -21.02 1.46
C TYR A 199 -26.15 -22.18 0.84
N LYS A 200 -26.32 -22.18 -0.49
CA LYS A 200 -27.07 -23.23 -1.21
C LYS A 200 -26.45 -24.61 -1.03
N GLY A 201 -25.12 -24.72 -1.08
CA GLY A 201 -24.39 -25.97 -0.88
C GLY A 201 -24.23 -26.39 0.58
N ARG A 202 -24.75 -25.60 1.53
CA ARG A 202 -24.61 -25.87 2.97
C ARG A 202 -25.59 -26.95 3.43
N PRO A 203 -25.17 -27.88 4.32
CA PRO A 203 -26.10 -28.85 4.93
C PRO A 203 -27.21 -28.15 5.72
N ASP A 204 -28.42 -28.72 5.64
CA ASP A 204 -29.55 -28.27 6.47
C ASP A 204 -29.33 -28.65 7.93
N LEU A 205 -29.71 -27.76 8.82
CA LEU A 205 -29.73 -27.99 10.26
C LEU A 205 -31.09 -28.57 10.65
N ASN A 206 -31.12 -29.87 10.97
CA ASN A 206 -32.36 -30.56 11.33
C ASN A 206 -32.49 -30.67 12.86
N VAL A 207 -33.27 -29.77 13.46
CA VAL A 207 -33.39 -29.60 14.92
C VAL A 207 -34.85 -29.33 15.32
N PRO A 208 -35.75 -30.32 15.20
CA PRO A 208 -37.20 -30.11 15.24
C PRO A 208 -37.73 -29.54 16.56
N ASN A 209 -37.04 -29.78 17.69
CA ASN A 209 -37.45 -29.29 19.00
C ASN A 209 -36.81 -27.94 19.38
N VAL A 210 -36.05 -27.31 18.48
CA VAL A 210 -35.46 -25.98 18.69
C VAL A 210 -36.20 -24.96 17.82
N VAL A 211 -37.04 -24.16 18.45
CA VAL A 211 -37.84 -23.14 17.77
C VAL A 211 -36.93 -21.99 17.31
N SER A 212 -37.12 -21.55 16.07
CA SER A 212 -36.38 -20.43 15.45
C SER A 212 -34.86 -20.65 15.30
N ALA A 213 -34.40 -21.90 15.23
CA ALA A 213 -33.03 -22.21 14.87
C ALA A 213 -32.71 -21.77 13.43
N PRO A 214 -31.43 -21.44 13.12
CA PRO A 214 -30.97 -21.28 11.74
C PRO A 214 -31.30 -22.52 10.88
N VAL A 215 -31.60 -22.31 9.60
CA VAL A 215 -32.00 -23.42 8.69
C VAL A 215 -30.81 -24.26 8.24
N LYS A 216 -29.59 -23.70 8.26
CA LYS A 216 -28.36 -24.37 7.82
C LYS A 216 -27.40 -24.52 8.98
N GLU A 217 -26.51 -25.50 8.90
CA GLU A 217 -25.46 -25.71 9.92
C GLU A 217 -24.60 -24.44 10.09
N PRO A 218 -24.23 -24.05 11.33
CA PRO A 218 -23.35 -22.92 11.58
C PRO A 218 -21.98 -23.04 10.91
N ARG A 219 -21.47 -21.93 10.38
CA ARG A 219 -20.09 -21.78 9.86
C ARG A 219 -19.36 -20.55 10.39
N SER A 220 -20.00 -19.78 11.26
CA SER A 220 -19.41 -18.62 11.94
C SER A 220 -19.82 -18.59 13.40
N GLU A 221 -19.06 -17.90 14.24
CA GLU A 221 -19.34 -17.75 15.68
C GLU A 221 -20.70 -17.09 15.90
N ALA A 222 -21.04 -16.09 15.07
CA ALA A 222 -22.34 -15.45 15.08
C ALA A 222 -23.48 -16.45 14.77
N GLU A 223 -23.32 -17.34 13.79
CA GLU A 223 -24.32 -18.38 13.50
C GLU A 223 -24.42 -19.40 14.63
N THR A 224 -23.30 -19.76 15.28
CA THR A 224 -23.26 -20.64 16.46
C THR A 224 -23.97 -19.99 17.64
N ALA A 225 -23.78 -18.68 17.86
CA ALA A 225 -24.44 -17.90 18.90
C ALA A 225 -25.96 -17.84 18.67
N LEU A 226 -26.40 -17.65 17.43
CA LEU A 226 -27.83 -17.67 17.07
C LEU A 226 -28.47 -19.04 17.37
N LEU A 227 -27.77 -20.13 17.05
CA LEU A 227 -28.24 -21.47 17.39
C LEU A 227 -28.29 -21.69 18.91
N LEU A 228 -27.24 -21.31 19.64
CA LEU A 228 -27.19 -21.39 21.10
C LEU A 228 -28.37 -20.63 21.73
N GLN A 229 -28.63 -19.40 21.28
CA GLN A 229 -29.76 -18.61 21.76
C GLN A 229 -31.11 -19.29 21.47
N ALA A 230 -31.29 -19.88 20.29
CA ALA A 230 -32.50 -20.63 19.95
C ALA A 230 -32.69 -21.85 20.86
N MET A 231 -31.62 -22.58 21.17
CA MET A 231 -31.62 -23.71 22.11
C MET A 231 -31.98 -23.27 23.54
N ILE A 232 -31.40 -22.17 24.02
CA ILE A 232 -31.70 -21.60 25.35
C ILE A 232 -33.16 -21.17 25.42
N SER A 233 -33.65 -20.43 24.42
CA SER A 233 -35.05 -19.99 24.34
C SER A 233 -36.04 -21.16 24.31
N SER A 234 -35.65 -22.27 23.68
CA SER A 234 -36.43 -23.50 23.62
C SER A 234 -36.29 -24.38 24.87
N ARG A 235 -35.51 -23.94 25.88
CA ARG A 235 -35.20 -24.68 27.11
C ARG A 235 -34.61 -26.06 26.83
N HIS A 236 -33.72 -26.16 25.86
CA HIS A 236 -33.07 -27.41 25.49
C HIS A 236 -32.34 -28.02 26.71
N PRO A 237 -32.59 -29.29 27.06
CA PRO A 237 -32.08 -29.89 28.32
C PRO A 237 -30.55 -29.98 28.35
N GLY A 238 -29.93 -30.09 27.18
CA GLY A 238 -28.48 -30.06 27.02
C GLY A 238 -27.84 -28.69 27.24
N ILE A 239 -28.57 -27.63 27.62
CA ILE A 239 -27.99 -26.31 27.97
C ILE A 239 -28.44 -25.92 29.38
N ASP A 240 -27.48 -25.72 30.27
CA ASP A 240 -27.67 -25.53 31.72
C ASP A 240 -27.30 -24.11 32.18
N PHE A 241 -27.19 -23.17 31.24
CA PHE A 241 -26.90 -21.77 31.49
C PHE A 241 -27.76 -20.86 30.61
N ARG A 242 -27.73 -19.55 30.91
CA ARG A 242 -28.35 -18.50 30.08
C ARG A 242 -27.32 -17.44 29.72
N ILE A 243 -27.50 -16.80 28.57
CA ILE A 243 -26.66 -15.67 28.15
C ILE A 243 -27.13 -14.42 28.91
N GLY A 244 -26.21 -13.80 29.65
CA GLY A 244 -26.41 -12.50 30.31
C GLY A 244 -25.93 -11.33 29.45
N GLU A 245 -24.80 -11.49 28.77
CA GLU A 245 -24.22 -10.49 27.85
C GLU A 245 -23.54 -11.18 26.65
N TYR A 246 -23.59 -10.54 25.48
CA TYR A 246 -22.80 -10.90 24.30
C TYR A 246 -22.04 -9.68 23.78
N LYS A 247 -20.73 -9.81 23.59
CA LYS A 247 -19.85 -8.71 23.17
C LYS A 247 -18.69 -9.21 22.31
N THR A 248 -18.53 -8.62 21.13
CA THR A 248 -17.51 -9.02 20.15
C THR A 248 -16.28 -8.12 20.10
N SER A 249 -16.22 -7.09 20.95
CA SER A 249 -15.22 -6.02 20.81
C SER A 249 -13.96 -6.18 21.67
N VAL A 250 -14.03 -6.85 22.83
CA VAL A 250 -12.90 -7.04 23.75
C VAL A 250 -13.15 -8.25 24.66
N GLY A 251 -12.16 -9.16 24.75
CA GLY A 251 -12.18 -10.27 25.71
C GLY A 251 -12.93 -11.49 25.18
N THR A 252 -13.72 -12.11 26.05
CA THR A 252 -14.51 -13.33 25.76
C THR A 252 -15.89 -12.97 25.24
N ASP A 253 -16.48 -13.81 24.38
CA ASP A 253 -17.75 -13.49 23.71
C ASP A 253 -18.95 -13.29 24.64
N LEU A 254 -19.02 -14.04 25.75
CA LEU A 254 -20.21 -14.14 26.58
C LEU A 254 -19.94 -14.02 28.08
N ILE A 255 -20.87 -13.39 28.79
CA ILE A 255 -21.14 -13.66 30.20
C ILE A 255 -22.36 -14.56 30.28
N VAL A 256 -22.23 -15.70 30.96
CA VAL A 256 -23.35 -16.62 31.19
C VAL A 256 -23.70 -16.74 32.67
N GLU A 257 -25.01 -16.85 32.93
CA GLU A 257 -25.57 -17.17 34.23
C GLU A 257 -25.82 -18.68 34.31
N CYS A 258 -25.21 -19.34 35.29
CA CYS A 258 -25.36 -20.77 35.52
C CYS A 258 -25.58 -21.07 37.01
N VAL A 259 -25.96 -22.31 37.32
CA VAL A 259 -26.08 -22.77 38.70
C VAL A 259 -25.01 -23.82 38.95
N SER A 260 -24.07 -23.52 39.84
CA SER A 260 -23.02 -24.46 40.27
C SER A 260 -23.30 -24.92 41.70
N LYS A 261 -23.48 -26.23 41.90
CA LYS A 261 -23.77 -26.83 43.22
C LYS A 261 -24.94 -26.15 43.97
N GLY A 262 -25.96 -25.70 43.23
CA GLY A 262 -27.14 -25.02 43.79
C GLY A 262 -26.96 -23.51 44.03
N ILE A 263 -25.82 -22.93 43.69
CA ILE A 263 -25.52 -21.51 43.86
C ILE A 263 -25.50 -20.83 42.49
N PRO A 264 -26.24 -19.72 42.28
CA PRO A 264 -26.12 -18.91 41.08
C PRO A 264 -24.69 -18.37 40.92
N SER A 265 -24.10 -18.51 39.74
CA SER A 265 -22.75 -18.08 39.42
C SER A 265 -22.69 -17.47 38.03
N LEU A 266 -21.75 -16.55 37.84
CA LEU A 266 -21.39 -16.00 36.54
C LEU A 266 -20.16 -16.73 36.00
N ALA A 267 -20.13 -16.96 34.69
CA ALA A 267 -19.01 -17.59 34.00
C ALA A 267 -18.73 -16.87 32.69
N TRP A 268 -17.44 -16.71 32.37
CA TRP A 268 -16.99 -16.27 31.05
C TRP A 268 -17.04 -17.43 30.07
N ALA A 269 -17.61 -17.19 28.89
CA ALA A 269 -17.71 -18.20 27.85
C ALA A 269 -17.27 -17.68 26.48
N GLU A 270 -16.63 -18.55 25.72
CA GLU A 270 -16.14 -18.28 24.36
C GLU A 270 -16.94 -19.06 23.33
N ILE A 271 -17.21 -18.46 22.17
CA ILE A 271 -17.84 -19.12 21.04
C ILE A 271 -16.81 -19.32 19.94
N VAL A 272 -16.64 -20.57 19.51
CA VAL A 272 -15.86 -20.89 18.31
C VAL A 272 -16.70 -21.73 17.36
N VAL A 273 -16.47 -21.66 16.05
CA VAL A 273 -17.21 -22.54 15.11
C VAL A 273 -16.84 -23.99 15.35
N THR A 274 -15.53 -24.26 15.36
CA THR A 274 -14.97 -25.57 15.69
C THR A 274 -14.05 -25.45 16.88
N LEU A 275 -14.02 -26.46 17.76
CA LEU A 275 -13.06 -26.46 18.87
C LEU A 275 -11.60 -26.40 18.37
N GLU A 276 -11.33 -26.96 17.19
CA GLU A 276 -10.04 -26.85 16.50
C GLU A 276 -9.55 -25.39 16.38
N ASN A 277 -10.45 -24.42 16.14
CA ASN A 277 -10.08 -23.01 16.02
C ASN A 277 -9.50 -22.43 17.31
N LEU A 278 -9.91 -22.95 18.48
CA LEU A 278 -9.37 -22.53 19.78
C LEU A 278 -7.87 -22.81 19.88
N PHE A 279 -7.41 -23.93 19.32
CA PHE A 279 -5.99 -24.32 19.36
C PHE A 279 -5.11 -23.52 18.39
N GLY A 280 -5.70 -22.71 17.50
CA GLY A 280 -4.98 -21.73 16.70
C GLY A 280 -4.46 -20.54 17.51
N TRP A 281 -4.86 -20.39 18.77
CA TRP A 281 -4.46 -19.29 19.63
C TRP A 281 -3.00 -19.44 20.11
N SER A 282 -2.35 -18.31 20.37
CA SER A 282 -0.97 -18.27 20.88
C SER A 282 -0.83 -18.96 22.23
N HIS A 283 -1.82 -18.80 23.11
CA HIS A 283 -1.84 -19.39 24.45
C HIS A 283 -3.25 -19.90 24.78
N PRO A 284 -3.39 -20.81 25.75
CA PRO A 284 -4.68 -21.16 26.29
C PRO A 284 -5.49 -19.93 26.74
N PRO A 285 -6.82 -19.97 26.60
CA PRO A 285 -7.68 -18.90 27.09
C PRO A 285 -7.58 -18.76 28.62
N ALA A 286 -6.99 -17.66 29.09
CA ALA A 286 -6.94 -17.36 30.52
C ALA A 286 -8.30 -16.83 31.01
N GLY A 287 -8.83 -17.42 32.09
CA GLY A 287 -10.07 -16.95 32.75
C GLY A 287 -11.38 -17.31 32.04
N ILE A 288 -11.33 -18.10 30.96
CA ILE A 288 -12.51 -18.68 30.32
C ILE A 288 -12.93 -19.92 31.09
N HIS A 289 -14.23 -20.01 31.37
CA HIS A 289 -14.81 -21.12 32.13
C HIS A 289 -15.51 -22.12 31.20
N LYS A 290 -16.04 -21.63 30.07
CA LYS A 290 -16.81 -22.43 29.12
C LYS A 290 -16.41 -22.12 27.67
N VAL A 291 -16.43 -23.13 26.81
CA VAL A 291 -16.31 -22.96 25.35
C VAL A 291 -17.54 -23.58 24.71
N ILE A 292 -18.21 -22.83 23.84
CA ILE A 292 -19.31 -23.31 23.04
C ILE A 292 -18.85 -23.41 21.59
N CYS A 293 -19.04 -24.57 20.98
CA CYS A 293 -18.73 -24.77 19.58
C CYS A 293 -19.81 -25.53 18.84
N TRP A 294 -19.88 -25.33 17.52
CA TRP A 294 -20.76 -26.12 16.69
C TRP A 294 -20.24 -27.57 16.60
N ASP A 295 -18.96 -27.75 16.27
CA ASP A 295 -18.34 -29.06 16.02
C ASP A 295 -16.94 -29.16 16.66
N LEU A 296 -16.43 -30.36 16.91
CA LEU A 296 -15.07 -30.53 17.44
C LEU A 296 -14.00 -30.19 16.39
N GLY A 297 -14.26 -30.40 15.10
CA GLY A 297 -13.23 -30.39 14.08
C GLY A 297 -12.25 -31.56 14.25
N LYS A 298 -10.97 -31.36 13.90
CA LYS A 298 -9.92 -32.39 13.97
C LYS A 298 -9.17 -32.38 15.30
N VAL A 299 -9.86 -32.16 16.40
CA VAL A 299 -9.27 -32.16 17.74
C VAL A 299 -9.07 -33.60 18.23
N GLN A 300 -7.87 -33.89 18.73
CA GLN A 300 -7.53 -35.17 19.36
C GLN A 300 -7.73 -35.13 20.89
N GLU A 301 -7.72 -36.28 21.56
CA GLU A 301 -7.80 -36.33 23.03
C GLU A 301 -6.69 -35.50 23.69
N LYS A 302 -5.50 -35.48 23.09
CA LYS A 302 -4.40 -34.60 23.48
C LYS A 302 -4.08 -33.67 22.33
N GLN A 303 -4.15 -32.36 22.58
CA GLN A 303 -3.92 -31.35 21.57
C GLN A 303 -3.04 -30.25 22.17
N SER A 304 -2.11 -29.72 21.37
CA SER A 304 -1.24 -28.62 21.79
C SER A 304 -1.73 -27.31 21.18
N PHE A 305 -1.66 -26.24 21.97
CA PHE A 305 -1.72 -24.87 21.46
C PHE A 305 -0.44 -24.52 20.71
N THR A 306 -0.44 -23.39 20.00
CA THR A 306 0.74 -22.95 19.25
C THR A 306 1.94 -22.59 20.15
N SER A 307 1.72 -22.35 21.45
CA SER A 307 2.76 -22.22 22.50
C SER A 307 3.28 -23.52 23.06
N GLU A 308 2.89 -24.67 22.51
CA GLU A 308 3.24 -26.03 22.97
C GLU A 308 2.61 -26.45 24.31
N GLU A 309 1.79 -25.59 24.92
CA GLU A 309 0.96 -25.97 26.07
C GLU A 309 -0.04 -27.07 25.66
N GLN A 310 -0.10 -28.15 26.44
CA GLN A 310 -0.94 -29.31 26.15
C GLN A 310 -2.28 -29.21 26.87
N ALA A 311 -3.35 -29.51 26.14
CA ALA A 311 -4.67 -29.72 26.68
C ALA A 311 -5.12 -31.16 26.49
N LYS A 312 -5.92 -31.65 27.44
CA LYS A 312 -6.58 -32.95 27.36
C LYS A 312 -8.09 -32.76 27.26
N LEU A 313 -8.69 -33.25 26.17
CA LEU A 313 -10.13 -33.25 25.97
C LEU A 313 -10.75 -34.56 26.46
N THR A 314 -11.62 -34.49 27.47
CA THR A 314 -12.28 -35.65 28.08
C THR A 314 -13.80 -35.55 27.93
N LYS A 315 -14.44 -36.51 27.27
CA LYS A 315 -15.91 -36.57 27.14
C LYS A 315 -16.56 -36.86 28.50
N LYS A 316 -17.57 -36.07 28.87
CA LYS A 316 -18.35 -36.21 30.13
C LYS A 316 -19.80 -36.61 29.90
N GLY A 317 -20.33 -36.28 28.74
CA GLY A 317 -21.69 -36.59 28.34
C GLY A 317 -21.90 -36.30 26.86
N GLN A 318 -23.14 -36.40 26.40
CA GLN A 318 -23.48 -36.08 25.02
C GLN A 318 -23.19 -34.60 24.73
N GLY A 319 -22.25 -34.35 23.81
CA GLY A 319 -21.76 -33.00 23.49
C GLY A 319 -21.24 -32.19 24.68
N ARG A 320 -20.83 -32.86 25.77
CA ARG A 320 -20.23 -32.27 26.97
C ARG A 320 -18.84 -32.82 27.17
N TYR A 321 -17.86 -31.93 27.22
CA TYR A 321 -16.46 -32.28 27.41
C TYR A 321 -15.81 -31.40 28.48
N HIS A 322 -14.73 -31.90 29.06
CA HIS A 322 -13.78 -31.10 29.83
C HIS A 322 -12.53 -30.93 28.99
N LEU A 323 -12.02 -29.70 28.92
CA LEU A 323 -10.73 -29.39 28.36
C LEU A 323 -9.80 -29.03 29.54
N ASP A 324 -8.95 -29.98 29.90
CA ASP A 324 -8.03 -29.85 31.04
C ASP A 324 -6.69 -29.27 30.55
N ILE A 325 -6.27 -28.14 31.12
CA ILE A 325 -5.06 -27.39 30.77
C ILE A 325 -4.30 -27.10 32.06
N GLY A 326 -3.24 -27.86 32.33
CA GLY A 326 -2.54 -27.77 33.62
C GLY A 326 -3.47 -28.09 34.79
N THR A 327 -3.77 -27.08 35.62
CA THR A 327 -4.70 -27.18 36.76
C THR A 327 -6.12 -26.71 36.45
N ASP A 328 -6.31 -26.05 35.30
CA ASP A 328 -7.58 -25.46 34.92
C ASP A 328 -8.41 -26.45 34.10
N THR A 329 -9.72 -26.43 34.31
CA THR A 329 -10.69 -27.22 33.53
C THR A 329 -11.70 -26.27 32.91
N ILE A 330 -11.82 -26.32 31.59
CA ILE A 330 -12.83 -25.57 30.83
C ILE A 330 -13.94 -26.53 30.41
N GLU A 331 -15.20 -26.16 30.63
CA GLU A 331 -16.32 -26.96 30.15
C GLU A 331 -16.63 -26.65 28.69
N VAL A 332 -16.66 -27.68 27.84
CA VAL A 332 -16.89 -27.52 26.41
C VAL A 332 -18.25 -28.10 26.02
N TYR A 333 -19.00 -27.29 25.28
CA TYR A 333 -20.35 -27.56 24.80
C TYR A 333 -20.29 -27.70 23.28
N VAL A 334 -20.50 -28.91 22.76
CA VAL A 334 -20.49 -29.20 21.31
C VAL A 334 -21.94 -29.30 20.84
N LEU A 335 -22.47 -28.21 20.30
CA LEU A 335 -23.91 -28.08 20.00
C LEU A 335 -24.39 -29.15 19.02
N ARG A 336 -23.59 -29.51 18.02
CA ARG A 336 -23.96 -30.55 17.05
C ARG A 336 -24.22 -31.89 17.72
N GLU A 337 -23.40 -32.29 18.68
CA GLU A 337 -23.59 -33.52 19.43
C GLU A 337 -24.78 -33.43 20.39
N ILE A 338 -24.95 -32.28 21.06
CA ILE A 338 -26.06 -32.05 22.00
C ILE A 338 -27.42 -32.24 21.31
N ILE A 339 -27.58 -31.77 20.07
CA ILE A 339 -28.87 -31.82 19.38
C ILE A 339 -29.12 -33.17 18.67
N GLN A 340 -28.09 -33.98 18.42
CA GLN A 340 -28.25 -35.29 17.78
C GLN A 340 -28.92 -36.36 18.66
N GLU A 341 -29.17 -36.07 19.94
CA GLU A 341 -29.79 -36.98 20.91
C GLU A 341 -31.31 -37.21 20.66
N GLU A 342 -31.95 -36.40 19.81
CA GLU A 342 -33.41 -36.47 19.55
C GLU A 342 -33.80 -37.24 18.28
N ARG A 343 -32.89 -38.06 17.73
CA ARG A 343 -33.19 -38.94 16.59
C ARG A 343 -33.58 -40.35 17.00
#